data_AF-A0A1S9CS46-F1
#
_entry.id   AF-A0A1S9CS46-F1
#
_cell.length_a   1.000
_cell.length_b   1.000
_cell.length_c   1.000
_cell.angle_alpha   90.00
_cell.angle_beta   90.00
_cell.angle_gamma   90.00
#
_symmetry.space_group_name_H-M   'P 1'
#
loop_
_entity.id
_entity.type
_entity.pdbx_description
1 polymer ?
#
loop_
_entity_poly.entity_id
_entity_poly.type
_entity_poly.pdbx_seq_one_letter_code
_entity_poly.pdbx_strand_id
1 'polypeptide(L)'
;MRQISSSQNAIIKEEIAYIFTDEIIANEQITSIVALIEQFPVPEKDILSAYYLDEQKLAEIATALQLPLSTVKSKLYRSRDKLQKSIIDGGFYNGH
;
A
#
# COMPACT_ATOMS: atom_id res chain seq x y z
N MET A 1 -20.47 -5.04 14.92
CA MET A 1 -19.15 -5.58 14.57
C MET A 1 -19.11 -5.72 13.06
N ARG A 2 -18.58 -4.73 12.33
CA ARG A 2 -18.71 -4.67 10.86
C ARG A 2 -17.53 -5.39 10.22
N GLN A 3 -17.74 -6.63 9.79
CA GLN A 3 -16.79 -7.38 8.96
C GLN A 3 -16.86 -6.83 7.53
N ILE A 4 -16.02 -5.86 7.20
CA ILE A 4 -15.75 -5.41 5.82
C ILE A 4 -14.25 -5.14 5.75
N SER A 5 -13.44 -6.12 5.38
CA SER A 5 -11.99 -5.88 5.18
C SER A 5 -11.30 -6.91 4.28
N SER A 6 -11.86 -8.09 4.04
CA SER A 6 -11.14 -9.11 3.25
C SER A 6 -11.26 -8.89 1.74
N SER A 7 -12.45 -8.60 1.22
CA SER A 7 -12.71 -8.52 -0.23
C SER A 7 -12.15 -7.25 -0.89
N GLN A 8 -12.12 -6.12 -0.18
CA GLN A 8 -11.60 -4.84 -0.69
C GLN A 8 -10.06 -4.78 -0.72
N ASN A 9 -9.38 -5.60 0.08
CA ASN A 9 -7.92 -5.72 0.05
C ASN A 9 -7.46 -6.62 -1.10
N ALA A 10 -8.21 -7.68 -1.41
CA ALA A 10 -7.90 -8.57 -2.54
C ALA A 10 -7.98 -7.83 -3.89
N ILE A 11 -9.07 -7.10 -4.13
CA ILE A 11 -9.31 -6.34 -5.38
C ILE A 11 -8.19 -5.34 -5.66
N ILE A 12 -7.68 -4.66 -4.63
CA ILE A 12 -6.64 -3.64 -4.85
C ILE A 12 -5.23 -4.20 -4.81
N LYS A 13 -5.01 -5.35 -4.15
CA LYS A 13 -3.76 -6.10 -4.38
C LYS A 13 -3.70 -6.53 -5.85
N GLU A 14 -4.85 -6.87 -6.44
CA GLU A 14 -5.00 -7.23 -7.85
C GLU A 14 -4.88 -6.00 -8.79
N GLU A 15 -5.45 -4.83 -8.46
CA GLU A 15 -5.24 -3.58 -9.22
C GLU A 15 -3.78 -3.12 -9.18
N ILE A 16 -3.14 -3.16 -8.00
CA ILE A 16 -1.71 -2.81 -7.86
C ILE A 16 -0.86 -3.83 -8.63
N ALA A 17 -1.14 -5.13 -8.51
CA ALA A 17 -0.44 -6.16 -9.27
C ALA A 17 -0.63 -6.00 -10.80
N TYR A 18 -1.82 -5.58 -11.24
CA TYR A 18 -2.14 -5.32 -12.65
C TYR A 18 -1.40 -4.08 -13.18
N ILE A 19 -1.23 -3.03 -12.37
CA ILE A 19 -0.35 -1.89 -12.71
C ILE A 19 1.09 -2.38 -12.99
N PHE A 20 1.52 -3.51 -12.41
CA PHE A 20 2.89 -4.01 -12.50
C PHE A 20 3.16 -5.02 -13.64
N THR A 21 2.22 -5.33 -14.54
CA THR A 21 2.38 -6.47 -15.48
C THR A 21 3.15 -6.21 -16.79
N ASP A 22 3.55 -4.98 -17.15
CA ASP A 22 4.39 -4.72 -18.33
C ASP A 22 5.86 -4.45 -17.93
N GLU A 23 6.76 -5.41 -18.17
CA GLU A 23 8.14 -5.49 -17.62
C GLU A 23 9.01 -4.22 -17.72
N ILE A 24 8.82 -3.39 -18.74
CA ILE A 24 9.61 -2.16 -18.97
C ILE A 24 8.94 -0.92 -18.36
N ILE A 25 7.60 -0.83 -18.40
CA ILE A 25 6.81 0.28 -17.82
C ILE A 25 6.66 0.09 -16.30
N ALA A 26 6.58 -1.16 -15.85
CA ALA A 26 6.46 -1.55 -14.45
C ALA A 26 7.67 -1.10 -13.62
N ASN A 27 8.90 -1.19 -14.14
CA ASN A 27 10.08 -0.81 -13.35
C ASN A 27 10.12 0.69 -12.99
N GLU A 28 9.75 1.58 -13.92
CA GLU A 28 9.65 3.03 -13.67
C GLU A 28 8.49 3.37 -12.73
N GLN A 29 7.33 2.70 -12.90
CA GLN A 29 6.17 2.88 -12.03
C GLN A 29 6.39 2.33 -10.62
N ILE A 30 7.04 1.16 -10.47
CA ILE A 30 7.45 0.57 -9.19
C ILE A 30 8.38 1.53 -8.46
N THR A 31 9.41 2.03 -9.15
CA THR A 31 10.36 2.99 -8.54
C THR A 31 9.65 4.25 -8.06
N SER A 32 8.68 4.74 -8.84
CA SER A 32 7.88 5.91 -8.48
C SER A 32 6.98 5.65 -7.26
N ILE A 33 6.34 4.48 -7.19
CA ILE A 33 5.49 4.09 -6.05
C ILE A 33 6.32 3.88 -4.78
N VAL A 34 7.50 3.28 -4.88
CA VAL A 34 8.43 3.15 -3.74
C VAL A 34 8.84 4.53 -3.24
N ALA A 35 9.22 5.45 -4.14
CA ALA A 35 9.56 6.82 -3.78
C ALA A 35 8.38 7.59 -3.15
N LEU A 36 7.13 7.30 -3.56
CA LEU A 36 5.93 7.84 -2.91
C LEU A 36 5.74 7.26 -1.51
N ILE A 37 5.94 5.95 -1.31
CA ILE A 37 5.87 5.30 0.00
C ILE A 37 6.92 5.91 0.95
N GLU A 38 8.15 6.15 0.48
CA GLU A 38 9.22 6.73 1.28
C GLU A 38 8.91 8.14 1.82
N GLN A 39 8.00 8.88 1.17
CA GLN A 39 7.57 10.21 1.61
C GLN A 39 6.57 10.17 2.77
N PHE A 40 6.03 9.01 3.13
CA PHE A 40 5.11 8.90 4.26
C PHE A 40 5.85 9.08 5.60
N PRO A 41 5.20 9.70 6.61
CA PRO A 41 5.76 9.75 7.95
C PRO A 41 5.76 8.36 8.60
N VAL A 42 6.61 8.18 9.60
CA VAL A 42 6.57 7.02 10.49
C VAL A 42 5.34 7.15 11.42
N PRO A 43 4.57 6.08 11.68
CA PRO A 43 4.81 4.69 11.25
C PRO A 43 4.12 4.29 9.94
N GLU A 44 3.42 5.20 9.23
CA GLU A 44 2.70 4.87 8.00
C GLU A 44 3.60 4.31 6.89
N LYS A 45 4.80 4.88 6.69
CA LYS A 45 5.80 4.37 5.74
C LYS A 45 6.19 2.93 6.03
N ASP A 46 6.51 2.64 7.29
CA ASP A 46 6.99 1.33 7.70
C ASP A 46 5.88 0.28 7.54
N ILE A 47 4.63 0.65 7.83
CA ILE A 47 3.46 -0.20 7.60
C ILE A 47 3.25 -0.49 6.11
N LEU A 48 3.37 0.53 5.25
CA LEU A 48 3.21 0.36 3.80
C LEU A 48 4.33 -0.50 3.22
N SER A 49 5.58 -0.24 3.60
CA SER A 49 6.76 -0.97 3.13
C SER A 49 6.67 -2.44 3.54
N ALA A 50 6.41 -2.70 4.81
CA ALA A 50 6.30 -4.06 5.32
C ALA A 50 5.16 -4.85 4.66
N TYR A 51 4.03 -4.19 4.35
CA TYR A 51 2.89 -4.85 3.75
C TYR A 51 3.03 -5.09 2.23
N TYR A 52 3.56 -4.11 1.49
CA TYR A 52 3.61 -4.15 0.02
C TYR A 52 4.95 -4.59 -0.56
N LEU A 53 6.07 -4.27 0.11
CA LEU A 53 7.42 -4.60 -0.36
C LEU A 53 7.92 -5.90 0.28
N ASP A 54 7.70 -6.05 1.59
CA ASP A 54 8.17 -7.23 2.35
C ASP A 54 7.10 -8.33 2.49
N GLU A 55 5.90 -8.11 1.96
CA GLU A 55 4.74 -9.02 2.02
C GLU A 55 4.37 -9.56 3.43
N GLN A 56 4.72 -8.82 4.48
CA GLN A 56 4.46 -9.23 5.86
C GLN A 56 2.96 -9.22 6.19
N LYS A 57 2.55 -10.14 7.07
CA LYS A 57 1.17 -10.17 7.56
C LYS A 57 0.95 -9.04 8.56
N LEU A 58 -0.26 -8.49 8.59
CA LEU A 58 -0.62 -7.39 9.51
C LEU A 58 -0.32 -7.67 11.00
N ALA A 59 -0.40 -8.94 11.43
CA ALA A 59 -0.07 -9.34 12.79
C ALA A 59 1.44 -9.32 13.06
N GLU A 60 2.26 -9.66 12.06
CA GLU A 60 3.72 -9.60 12.13
C GLU A 60 4.16 -8.13 12.17
N ILE A 61 3.57 -7.29 11.31
CA ILE A 61 3.80 -5.83 11.29
C ILE A 61 3.42 -5.19 12.64
N ALA A 62 2.26 -5.56 13.20
CA ALA A 62 1.82 -5.08 14.51
C ALA A 62 2.83 -5.43 15.62
N THR A 63 3.37 -6.65 15.58
CA THR A 63 4.38 -7.12 16.53
C THR A 63 5.70 -6.38 16.34
N ALA A 64 6.19 -6.26 15.10
CA ALA A 64 7.46 -5.62 14.77
C ALA A 64 7.48 -4.13 15.13
N LEU A 65 6.39 -3.41 14.87
CA LEU A 65 6.26 -1.98 15.16
C LEU A 65 5.77 -1.70 16.59
N GLN A 66 5.48 -2.74 17.39
CA GLN A 66 4.91 -2.62 18.73
C GLN A 66 3.62 -1.76 18.76
N LEU A 67 2.78 -1.93 17.74
CA LEU A 67 1.50 -1.24 17.59
C LEU A 67 0.35 -2.22 17.72
N PRO A 68 -0.82 -1.80 18.26
CA PRO A 68 -2.02 -2.62 18.21
C PRO A 68 -2.39 -2.98 16.77
N LEU A 69 -2.83 -4.22 16.53
CA LEU A 69 -3.28 -4.66 15.21
C LEU A 69 -4.39 -3.77 14.63
N SER A 70 -5.27 -3.23 15.47
CA SER A 70 -6.29 -2.25 15.07
C SER A 70 -5.69 -0.92 14.59
N THR A 71 -4.61 -0.46 15.22
CA THR A 71 -3.85 0.72 14.81
C THR A 71 -3.15 0.47 13.48
N VAL A 72 -2.50 -0.68 13.30
CA VAL A 72 -1.88 -1.04 12.01
C VAL A 72 -2.92 -1.07 10.89
N LYS A 73 -4.06 -1.72 11.11
CA LYS A 73 -5.16 -1.76 10.13
C LYS A 73 -5.68 -0.37 9.77
N SER A 74 -5.95 0.47 10.77
CA SER A 74 -6.50 1.81 10.54
C SER A 74 -5.49 2.75 9.88
N LYS A 75 -4.20 2.65 10.24
CA LYS A 75 -3.13 3.40 9.57
C LYS A 75 -2.92 2.93 8.13
N LEU A 76 -2.82 1.62 7.90
CA LEU A 76 -2.68 1.06 6.55
C LEU A 76 -3.83 1.50 5.64
N TYR A 77 -5.07 1.45 6.12
CA TYR A 77 -6.23 1.90 5.35
C TYR A 77 -6.13 3.39 4.95
N ARG A 78 -5.78 4.26 5.91
CA ARG A 78 -5.66 5.71 5.66
C ARG A 78 -4.45 6.07 4.80
N SER A 79 -3.32 5.40 5.01
CA SER A 79 -2.10 5.66 4.24
C SER A 79 -2.23 5.15 2.81
N ARG A 80 -2.93 4.02 2.60
CA ARG A 80 -3.28 3.52 1.27
C ARG A 80 -4.17 4.48 0.49
N ASP A 81 -5.21 5.05 1.11
CA ASP A 81 -6.07 6.04 0.44
C ASP A 81 -5.28 7.27 -0.03
N LYS A 82 -4.31 7.71 0.79
CA LYS A 82 -3.38 8.78 0.41
C LYS A 82 -2.44 8.35 -0.73
N LEU A 83 -1.88 7.15 -0.67
CA LEU A 83 -0.98 6.63 -1.69
C LEU A 83 -1.69 6.52 -3.05
N GLN A 84 -2.93 6.01 -3.06
CA GLN A 84 -3.75 5.93 -4.26
C GLN A 84 -4.00 7.32 -4.86
N LYS A 85 -4.33 8.32 -4.03
CA LYS A 85 -4.47 9.71 -4.49
C LYS A 85 -3.18 10.27 -5.07
N SER A 86 -2.04 10.05 -4.41
CA SER A 86 -0.73 10.50 -4.93
C SER A 86 -0.36 9.85 -6.26
N ILE A 87 -0.73 8.58 -6.47
CA ILE A 87 -0.53 7.87 -7.75
C ILE A 87 -1.42 8.49 -8.85
N ILE A 88 -2.70 8.74 -8.56
CA ILE A 88 -3.64 9.35 -9.51
C ILE A 88 -3.24 10.79 -9.85
N ASP A 89 -2.99 11.62 -8.84
CA ASP A 89 -2.63 13.04 -9.00
C ASP A 89 -1.26 13.23 -9.66
N GLY A 90 -0.34 12.28 -9.45
CA GLY A 90 0.97 12.26 -10.12
C GLY A 90 0.94 11.82 -11.59
N GLY A 91 -0.24 11.46 -12.13
CA GLY A 91 -0.39 11.00 -13.51
C GLY A 91 0.06 9.56 -13.76
N PHE A 92 0.31 8.78 -12.70
CA PHE A 92 0.75 7.38 -12.79
C PHE A 92 -0.41 6.41 -13.06
N TYR A 93 -1.65 6.89 -13.10
CA TYR A 93 -2.84 6.12 -13.47
C TYR A 93 -3.73 6.94 -14.42
N ASN A 94 -3.36 6.98 -15.70
CA ASN A 94 -4.28 7.41 -16.75
C ASN A 94 -5.04 6.18 -17.23
N GLY A 95 -6.10 5.81 -16.51
CA GLY A 95 -7.06 4.83 -16.99
C GLY A 95 -7.73 5.36 -18.26
N HIS A 96 -7.32 4.83 -19.41
CA HIS A 96 -8.06 4.87 -20.67
C HIS A 96 -8.31 3.45 -21.14
#